data_AF-A0A1H4GMZ6-F1
#
_entry.id   AF-A0A1H4GMZ6-F1
#
_cell.length_a   1.000
_cell.length_b   1.000
_cell.length_c   1.000
_cell.angle_alpha   90.00
_cell.angle_beta   90.00
_cell.angle_gamma   90.00
#
_symmetry.space_group_name_H-M   'P 1'
#
loop_
_entity.id
_entity.type
_entity.pdbx_description
1 polymer ?
#
loop_
_entity_poly.entity_id
_entity_poly.type
_entity_poly.pdbx_seq_one_letter_code
_entity_poly.pdbx_strand_id
1 'polypeptide(L)'
;MKPLQIIKMPPYFKILNCNITEVLDGLLIEDNSILFLDIYHEEDLDTYLSKNKVLKLDNVIQIIDNSNKMSFIPYIKSKKDFNQYRYQDWDFSCIVFDKNLKSLFYIRGIEDAGENGIRIKEMEPNLYNKYFFNYQE
;
A
#
# COMPACT_ATOMS: atom_id res chain seq x y z
N MET A 1 -15.45 -18.71 -8.52
CA MET A 1 -14.32 -18.02 -7.86
C MET A 1 -13.98 -18.79 -6.60
N LYS A 2 -12.69 -18.91 -6.26
CA LYS A 2 -12.28 -19.46 -4.96
C LYS A 2 -12.71 -18.48 -3.84
N PRO A 3 -13.01 -18.97 -2.63
CA PRO A 3 -13.41 -18.10 -1.53
C PRO A 3 -12.25 -17.18 -1.13
N LEU A 4 -12.58 -15.95 -0.71
CA LEU A 4 -11.62 -15.02 -0.11
C LEU A 4 -10.92 -15.72 1.07
N GLN A 5 -9.60 -15.61 1.14
CA GLN A 5 -8.83 -16.21 2.24
C GLN A 5 -7.98 -15.15 2.94
N ILE A 6 -8.21 -14.97 4.23
CA ILE A 6 -7.44 -14.04 5.07
C ILE A 6 -6.57 -14.84 6.05
N ILE A 7 -5.27 -14.62 6.00
CA ILE A 7 -4.29 -15.30 6.87
C ILE A 7 -3.60 -14.24 7.72
N LYS A 8 -3.80 -14.27 9.05
CA LYS A 8 -3.17 -13.31 9.97
C LYS A 8 -1.86 -13.87 10.53
N MET A 9 -0.80 -13.10 10.43
CA MET A 9 0.55 -13.40 10.92
C MET A 9 1.22 -12.11 11.43
N PRO A 10 0.77 -11.55 12.57
CA PRO A 10 1.19 -10.21 13.02
C PRO A 10 2.72 -10.00 12.97
N PRO A 11 3.20 -8.83 12.50
CA PRO A 11 2.45 -7.64 12.09
C PRO A 11 1.88 -7.71 10.66
N TYR A 12 1.91 -8.90 10.04
CA TYR A 12 1.43 -9.11 8.68
C TYR A 12 0.06 -9.76 8.64
N PHE A 13 -0.58 -9.61 7.49
CA PHE A 13 -1.65 -10.49 7.06
C PHE A 13 -1.64 -10.62 5.53
N LYS A 14 -2.22 -11.71 5.03
CA LYS A 14 -2.41 -11.94 3.60
C LYS A 14 -3.90 -11.96 3.30
N ILE A 15 -4.26 -11.43 2.13
CA ILE A 15 -5.58 -11.60 1.54
C ILE A 15 -5.38 -12.24 0.17
N LEU A 16 -5.81 -13.49 0.01
CA LEU A 16 -5.74 -14.25 -1.24
C LEU A 16 -7.13 -14.33 -1.87
N ASN A 17 -7.17 -14.62 -3.18
CA ASN A 17 -8.41 -14.70 -3.98
C ASN A 17 -9.21 -13.39 -3.97
N CYS A 18 -8.53 -12.24 -3.85
CA CYS A 18 -9.16 -10.93 -3.77
C CYS A 18 -9.02 -10.13 -5.06
N ASN A 19 -9.96 -9.20 -5.28
CA ASN A 19 -9.75 -8.15 -6.26
C ASN A 19 -8.85 -7.07 -5.64
N ILE A 20 -7.57 -7.10 -6.00
CA ILE A 20 -6.54 -6.18 -5.46
C ILE A 20 -6.97 -4.72 -5.57
N THR A 21 -7.57 -4.33 -6.70
CA THR A 21 -8.03 -2.94 -6.90
C THR A 21 -9.14 -2.57 -5.92
N GLU A 22 -10.08 -3.47 -5.63
CA GLU A 22 -11.14 -3.23 -4.64
C GLU A 22 -10.58 -3.14 -3.22
N VAL A 23 -9.59 -3.97 -2.89
CA VAL A 23 -8.93 -3.91 -1.58
C VAL A 23 -8.24 -2.56 -1.39
N LEU A 24 -7.47 -2.12 -2.40
CA LEU A 24 -6.77 -0.83 -2.36
C LEU A 24 -7.75 0.36 -2.38
N ASP A 25 -8.86 0.27 -3.12
CA ASP A 25 -9.92 1.30 -3.12
C ASP A 25 -10.54 1.47 -1.72
N GLY A 26 -10.76 0.37 -1.01
CA GLY A 26 -11.23 0.40 0.38
C GLY A 26 -10.28 1.10 1.37
N LEU A 27 -9.00 1.26 1.01
CA LEU A 27 -8.01 1.95 1.83
C LEU A 27 -7.95 3.46 1.61
N LEU A 28 -8.59 3.99 0.57
CA LEU A 28 -8.64 5.42 0.24
C LEU A 28 -9.64 6.22 1.09
N ILE A 29 -10.09 5.66 2.22
CA ILE A 29 -10.94 6.34 3.19
C ILE A 29 -10.14 7.34 4.03
N GLU A 30 -10.82 8.27 4.73
CA GLU A 30 -10.19 9.20 5.70
C GLU A 30 -9.04 10.08 5.14
N ASP A 31 -9.10 10.47 3.87
CA ASP A 31 -8.04 11.22 3.15
C ASP A 31 -6.69 10.47 3.04
N ASN A 32 -6.74 9.15 3.18
CA ASN A 32 -5.60 8.29 2.92
C ASN A 32 -5.13 8.43 1.46
N SER A 33 -3.84 8.16 1.27
CA SER A 33 -3.21 8.18 -0.04
C SER A 33 -2.36 6.94 -0.25
N ILE A 34 -2.41 6.37 -1.45
CA ILE A 34 -1.61 5.22 -1.83
C ILE A 34 -0.48 5.67 -2.75
N LEU A 35 0.75 5.32 -2.38
CA LEU A 35 1.96 5.60 -3.14
C LEU A 35 2.53 4.29 -3.67
N PHE A 36 2.51 4.10 -4.99
CA PHE A 36 3.19 2.99 -5.64
C PHE A 36 4.69 3.27 -5.72
N LEU A 37 5.49 2.25 -5.43
CA LEU A 37 6.94 2.34 -5.41
C LEU A 37 7.54 1.18 -6.20
N ASP A 38 8.64 1.47 -6.89
CA ASP A 38 9.47 0.43 -7.51
C ASP A 38 10.50 -0.07 -6.48
N ILE A 39 10.00 -0.60 -5.36
CA ILE A 39 10.82 -1.13 -4.26
C ILE A 39 10.38 -2.55 -3.96
N TYR A 40 11.27 -3.50 -4.26
CA TYR A 40 10.98 -4.92 -4.09
C TYR A 40 11.18 -5.40 -2.65
N HIS A 41 12.20 -4.94 -1.93
CA HIS A 41 12.45 -5.40 -0.56
C HIS A 41 11.93 -4.41 0.49
N GLU A 42 11.29 -4.94 1.51
CA GLU A 42 10.70 -4.13 2.57
C GLU A 42 11.75 -3.41 3.43
N GLU A 43 12.90 -4.03 3.67
CA GLU A 43 14.03 -3.41 4.38
C GLU A 43 14.55 -2.15 3.66
N ASP A 44 14.48 -2.16 2.33
CA ASP A 44 14.82 -1.02 1.50
C ASP A 44 13.78 0.09 1.66
N LEU A 45 12.52 -0.23 1.95
CA LEU A 45 11.47 0.74 2.18
C LEU A 45 11.66 1.50 3.50
N ASP A 46 11.87 0.79 4.60
CA ASP A 46 12.08 1.43 5.91
C ASP A 46 13.36 2.30 5.87
N THR A 47 14.39 1.79 5.19
CA THR A 47 15.62 2.54 4.89
C THR A 47 15.34 3.76 4.01
N TYR A 48 14.49 3.62 2.99
CA TYR A 48 14.13 4.69 2.08
C TYR A 48 13.35 5.79 2.81
N LEU A 49 12.30 5.45 3.54
CA LEU A 49 11.50 6.44 4.26
C LEU A 49 12.29 7.17 5.35
N SER A 50 13.19 6.49 6.05
CA SER A 50 14.01 7.10 7.10
C SER A 50 15.10 8.04 6.57
N LYS A 51 15.62 7.78 5.36
CA LYS A 51 16.67 8.58 4.73
C LYS A 51 16.16 9.73 3.87
N ASN A 52 14.85 9.80 3.63
CA ASN A 52 14.27 10.81 2.76
C ASN A 52 13.26 11.67 3.52
N LYS A 53 13.23 12.96 3.19
CA LYS A 53 12.15 13.84 3.63
C LYS A 53 10.96 13.67 2.69
N VAL A 54 9.81 13.27 3.24
CA VAL A 54 8.56 13.07 2.50
C VAL A 54 7.60 14.23 2.76
N LEU A 55 7.06 14.83 1.70
CA LEU A 55 6.13 15.95 1.77
C LEU A 55 4.92 15.68 0.85
N LYS A 56 3.71 16.00 1.34
CA LYS A 56 2.46 15.80 0.59
C LYS A 56 2.12 17.11 -0.11
N LEU A 57 2.00 17.05 -1.43
CA LEU A 57 1.45 18.12 -2.25
C LEU A 57 0.08 17.66 -2.79
N ASP A 58 -0.63 18.52 -3.52
CA ASP A 58 -2.03 18.25 -3.88
C ASP A 58 -2.21 16.95 -4.69
N ASN A 59 -1.29 16.65 -5.60
CA ASN A 59 -1.38 15.49 -6.52
C ASN A 59 -0.12 14.60 -6.54
N VAL A 60 0.94 14.99 -5.82
CA VAL A 60 2.21 14.25 -5.76
C VAL A 60 2.74 14.21 -4.33
N ILE A 61 3.49 13.16 -4.02
CA ILE A 61 4.36 13.10 -2.86
C ILE A 61 5.75 13.52 -3.34
N GLN A 62 6.27 14.58 -2.74
CA GLN A 62 7.65 15.01 -2.95
C GLN A 62 8.55 14.23 -2.01
N ILE A 63 9.62 13.66 -2.56
CA ILE A 63 10.65 12.94 -1.81
C ILE A 63 11.97 13.66 -2.04
N ILE A 64 12.59 14.11 -0.96
CA ILE A 64 13.89 14.79 -0.98
C ILE A 64 14.93 13.88 -0.33
N ASP A 65 15.94 13.49 -1.10
CA ASP A 65 17.02 12.64 -0.62
C ASP A 65 18.10 13.43 0.15
N ASN A 66 19.02 12.70 0.78
CA ASN A 66 20.14 13.29 1.52
C ASN A 66 21.10 14.13 0.65
N SER A 67 21.03 14.00 -0.68
CA SER A 67 21.77 14.84 -1.63
C SER A 67 20.95 16.03 -2.13
N ASN A 68 19.80 16.32 -1.52
CA ASN A 68 18.81 17.33 -1.91
C ASN A 68 18.21 17.14 -3.30
N LYS A 69 18.29 15.94 -3.88
CA LYS A 69 17.55 15.65 -5.11
C LYS A 69 16.09 15.46 -4.76
N MET A 70 15.24 16.02 -5.62
CA MET A 70 13.79 16.00 -5.44
C MET A 70 13.17 15.09 -6.49
N SER A 71 12.35 14.17 -6.03
CA SER A 71 11.49 13.32 -6.85
C SER A 71 10.03 13.65 -6.53
N PHE A 72 9.18 13.68 -7.55
CA PHE A 72 7.74 13.88 -7.40
C PHE A 72 7.04 12.62 -7.87
N ILE A 73 6.42 11.91 -6.95
CA ILE A 73 5.75 10.65 -7.25
C ILE A 73 4.23 10.88 -7.14
N PRO A 74 3.46 10.60 -8.20
CA PRO A 74 2.01 10.63 -8.12
C PRO A 74 1.51 9.68 -7.03
N TYR A 75 0.41 10.06 -6.37
CA TYR A 75 -0.27 9.18 -5.43
C TYR A 75 -1.75 9.11 -5.75
N ILE A 76 -2.37 8.01 -5.34
CA ILE A 76 -3.79 7.75 -5.57
C ILE A 76 -4.59 8.32 -4.40
N LYS A 77 -5.60 9.13 -4.73
CA LYS A 77 -6.61 9.65 -3.79
C LYS A 77 -8.02 9.16 -4.11
N SER A 78 -8.24 8.69 -5.33
CA SER A 78 -9.56 8.25 -5.76
C SER A 78 -9.47 7.02 -6.63
N LYS A 79 -10.58 6.27 -6.67
CA LYS A 79 -10.74 5.09 -7.54
C LYS A 79 -10.39 5.37 -9.01
N LYS A 80 -10.64 6.59 -9.47
CA LYS A 80 -10.42 7.00 -10.87
C LYS A 80 -8.93 7.03 -11.23
N ASP A 81 -8.07 7.24 -10.25
CA ASP A 81 -6.63 7.37 -10.44
C ASP A 81 -5.94 5.99 -10.56
N PHE A 82 -6.60 4.89 -10.18
CA PHE A 82 -6.11 3.53 -10.40
C PHE A 82 -5.98 3.16 -11.88
N ASN A 83 -6.62 3.87 -12.81
CA ASN A 83 -6.60 3.51 -14.24
C ASN A 83 -5.18 3.38 -14.81
N GLN A 84 -4.21 4.10 -14.26
CA GLN A 84 -2.80 4.02 -14.66
C GLN A 84 -2.06 2.80 -14.07
N TYR A 85 -2.61 2.20 -13.02
CA TYR A 85 -2.03 1.10 -12.25
C TYR A 85 -2.82 -0.21 -12.38
N ARG A 86 -3.94 -0.21 -13.13
CA ARG A 86 -4.82 -1.38 -13.39
C ARG A 86 -4.12 -2.59 -14.03
N TYR A 87 -2.91 -2.40 -14.56
CA TYR A 87 -2.14 -3.44 -15.25
C TYR A 87 -1.00 -4.01 -14.40
N GLN A 88 -0.84 -3.57 -13.15
CA GLN A 88 0.08 -4.26 -12.26
C GLN A 88 -0.57 -5.57 -11.84
N ASP A 89 -0.09 -6.66 -12.42
CA ASP A 89 -0.26 -8.01 -11.89
C ASP A 89 0.26 -8.07 -10.44
N TRP A 90 0.19 -9.23 -9.81
CA TRP A 90 0.66 -9.50 -8.44
C TRP A 90 2.07 -8.97 -8.11
N ASP A 91 2.86 -8.45 -9.05
CA ASP A 91 4.15 -7.81 -8.79
C ASP A 91 4.03 -6.28 -8.63
N PHE A 92 3.60 -5.84 -7.45
CA PHE A 92 3.64 -4.43 -7.07
C PHE A 92 4.00 -4.24 -5.60
N SER A 93 4.45 -3.03 -5.26
CA SER A 93 4.51 -2.58 -3.89
C SER A 93 3.97 -1.16 -3.75
N CYS A 94 3.29 -0.90 -2.64
CA CYS A 94 2.79 0.43 -2.31
C CYS A 94 2.75 0.69 -0.81
N ILE A 95 2.77 1.97 -0.45
CA ILE A 95 2.54 2.43 0.92
C ILE A 95 1.18 3.11 0.98
N VAL A 96 0.43 2.86 2.04
CA VAL A 96 -0.74 3.67 2.40
C VAL A 96 -0.32 4.66 3.48
N PHE A 97 -0.55 5.94 3.21
CA PHE A 97 -0.33 7.04 4.14
C PHE A 97 -1.65 7.62 4.62
N ASP A 98 -1.68 8.09 5.86
CA ASP A 98 -2.76 8.94 6.36
C ASP A 98 -2.67 10.38 5.82
N LYS A 99 -3.60 11.24 6.26
CA LYS A 99 -3.60 12.67 5.91
C LYS A 99 -2.34 13.43 6.34
N ASN A 100 -1.62 12.93 7.35
CA ASN A 100 -0.41 13.53 7.92
C ASN A 100 0.88 12.91 7.38
N LEU A 101 0.82 12.08 6.33
CA LEU A 101 1.93 11.28 5.81
C LEU A 101 2.52 10.27 6.81
N LYS A 102 1.73 9.83 7.79
CA LYS A 102 2.08 8.68 8.59
C LYS A 102 1.84 7.41 7.76
N SER A 103 2.88 6.59 7.59
CA SER A 103 2.75 5.28 6.96
C SER A 103 1.84 4.39 7.82
N LEU A 104 0.75 3.90 7.23
CA LEU A 104 -0.19 2.97 7.85
C LEU A 104 0.13 1.54 7.46
N PHE A 105 0.29 1.30 6.16
CA PHE A 105 0.50 -0.04 5.62
C PHE A 105 1.61 -0.03 4.59
N TYR A 106 2.42 -1.09 4.60
CA TYR A 106 3.15 -1.51 3.41
C TYR A 106 2.43 -2.69 2.79
N ILE A 107 2.11 -2.58 1.50
CA ILE A 107 1.33 -3.58 0.77
C ILE A 107 2.14 -4.05 -0.42
N ARG A 108 2.08 -5.36 -0.63
CA ARG A 108 2.75 -6.03 -1.73
C ARG A 108 1.78 -6.99 -2.40
N GLY A 109 1.70 -6.95 -3.72
CA GLY A 109 1.07 -8.03 -4.47
C GLY A 109 1.87 -9.33 -4.29
N ILE A 110 1.16 -10.46 -4.20
CA ILE A 110 1.78 -11.78 -4.09
C ILE A 110 1.04 -12.78 -4.96
N GLU A 111 1.78 -13.79 -5.41
CA GLU A 111 1.23 -15.07 -5.85
C GLU A 111 1.65 -16.13 -4.82
N ASP A 112 0.68 -16.82 -4.21
CA ASP A 112 0.93 -17.85 -3.19
C ASP A 112 0.16 -19.12 -3.57
N ALA A 113 0.88 -20.21 -3.78
CA ALA A 113 0.33 -21.50 -4.24
C ALA A 113 -0.57 -21.41 -5.49
N GLY A 114 -0.26 -20.49 -6.42
CA GLY A 114 -1.02 -20.27 -7.65
C GLY A 114 -2.23 -19.33 -7.49
N GLU A 115 -2.37 -18.67 -6.34
CA GLU A 115 -3.40 -17.66 -6.10
C GLU A 115 -2.80 -16.26 -5.98
N ASN A 116 -3.39 -15.32 -6.71
CA ASN A 116 -3.05 -13.91 -6.58
C ASN A 116 -3.70 -13.30 -5.34
N GLY A 117 -2.99 -12.37 -4.73
CA GLY A 117 -3.47 -11.63 -3.59
C GLY A 117 -2.53 -10.53 -3.17
N ILE A 118 -2.63 -10.14 -1.91
CA ILE A 118 -1.74 -9.15 -1.31
C ILE A 118 -1.24 -9.62 0.05
N ARG A 119 -0.01 -9.25 0.36
CA ARG A 119 0.57 -9.25 1.70
C ARG A 119 0.58 -7.82 2.22
N ILE A 120 0.07 -7.62 3.43
CA ILE A 120 0.00 -6.33 4.08
C ILE A 120 0.79 -6.40 5.39
N LYS A 121 1.69 -5.45 5.61
CA LYS A 121 2.33 -5.18 6.90
C LYS A 121 1.64 -3.99 7.56
N GLU A 122 1.27 -4.16 8.81
CA GLU A 122 0.82 -3.06 9.66
C GLU A 122 2.05 -2.29 10.17
N MET A 123 2.10 -0.97 9.94
CA MET A 123 3.18 -0.12 10.46
C MET A 123 2.97 0.24 11.94
N GLU A 124 1.74 0.07 12.44
CA GLU A 124 1.37 0.16 13.85
C GLU A 124 0.41 -0.98 14.24
N PRO A 125 0.34 -1.37 15.52
CA PRO A 125 -0.60 -2.40 15.95
C PRO A 125 -2.07 -2.05 15.68
N ASN A 126 -2.88 -3.07 15.38
CA ASN A 126 -4.35 -3.02 15.25
C ASN A 126 -4.90 -2.23 14.05
N LEU A 127 -4.08 -1.86 13.07
CA LEU A 127 -4.55 -1.24 11.83
C LEU A 127 -5.44 -2.19 11.00
N TYR A 128 -5.19 -3.50 11.02
CA TYR A 128 -6.07 -4.50 10.41
C TYR A 128 -7.51 -4.34 10.90
N ASN A 129 -7.71 -4.29 12.22
CA ASN A 129 -9.05 -4.22 12.79
C ASN A 129 -9.73 -2.88 12.48
N LYS A 130 -8.96 -1.81 12.29
CA LYS A 130 -9.51 -0.51 11.89
C LYS A 130 -10.02 -0.52 10.44
N TYR A 131 -9.23 -1.06 9.51
CA TYR A 131 -9.48 -0.88 8.08
C TYR A 131 -10.08 -2.09 7.36
N PHE A 132 -9.92 -3.31 7.90
CA PHE A 132 -10.27 -4.56 7.22
C PHE A 132 -11.24 -5.45 8.02
N PHE A 133 -11.74 -5.00 9.17
CA PHE A 133 -12.64 -5.81 10.00
C PHE A 133 -13.91 -6.24 9.25
N ASN A 134 -14.47 -5.35 8.43
CA ASN A 134 -15.66 -5.64 7.62
C ASN A 134 -15.35 -6.33 6.28
N TYR A 135 -14.07 -6.55 5.95
CA TYR A 135 -13.67 -7.20 4.69
C TYR A 135 -13.82 -8.74 4.75
N GLN A 136 -14.57 -9.24 5.73
CA GLN A 136 -14.78 -10.67 6.03
C GLN A 136 -16.16 -11.19 5.56
N GLU A 137 -17.06 -10.31 5.13
CA GLU A 137 -18.42 -10.63 4.67
C GLU A 137 -18.53 -10.75 3.14
#